data_AF-A0AAV9GRI3-F1
#
_entry.id   AF-A0AAV9GRI3-F1
#
_cell.length_a   1.000
_cell.length_b   1.000
_cell.length_c   1.000
_cell.angle_alpha   90.00
_cell.angle_beta   90.00
_cell.angle_gamma   90.00
#
_symmetry.space_group_name_H-M   'P 1'
#
loop_
_entity.id
_entity.type
_entity.pdbx_description
1 polymer ?
#
loop_
_entity_poly.entity_id
_entity_poly.type
_entity_poly.pdbx_seq_one_letter_code
_entity_poly.pdbx_strand_id
1 'polypeptide(L)'
;MGNFVGDLIFSDNVNRRKRAGELHDDIVAFGAEVQRLNNERAQIVASLKPKVDALLVKHDIDTPEKLNARLVTALNSAEMQKYNDLKSRLDASDDFQTILLGLIDIGAVVTGVVIVGLAFAGVVTAGAAFAAVGEVLLVLGAIVAIVGVFEGAEERDELRKAISDLFPKRQEVRLVLGQLTTVVNWMKTIEIWVDKLSSDSGTVDILTQKTLKEEYDSWTVERTRQILAELDQSRGSWMNEDPGHEIQPDLGTVLNTVNPFRALEDLKLGSFLDSLF
;
A
#
# COMPACT_ATOMS: atom_id res chain seq x y z
N MET A 1 -34.25 -8.41 -4.92
CA MET A 1 -34.37 -7.34 -3.92
C MET A 1 -35.84 -7.16 -3.62
N GLY A 2 -36.24 -7.29 -2.35
CA GLY A 2 -37.62 -7.05 -1.94
C GLY A 2 -37.89 -5.54 -1.90
N ASN A 3 -39.04 -5.11 -2.42
CA ASN A 3 -39.50 -3.74 -2.25
C ASN A 3 -40.09 -3.62 -0.85
N PHE A 4 -39.47 -2.84 0.02
CA PHE A 4 -40.03 -2.58 1.36
C PHE A 4 -41.05 -1.45 1.26
N VAL A 5 -42.08 -1.47 2.12
CA VAL A 5 -43.11 -0.41 2.15
C VAL A 5 -42.47 0.97 2.43
N GLY A 6 -41.36 1.00 3.17
CA GLY A 6 -40.55 2.20 3.40
C GLY A 6 -39.98 2.83 2.12
N ASP A 7 -39.75 2.06 1.06
CA ASP A 7 -39.17 2.56 -0.20
C ASP A 7 -40.14 3.45 -0.99
N LEU A 8 -41.45 3.31 -0.73
CA LEU A 8 -42.45 4.20 -1.30
C LEU A 8 -42.36 5.61 -0.70
N ILE A 9 -41.94 5.72 0.57
CA ILE A 9 -41.81 7.00 1.28
C ILE A 9 -40.40 7.56 1.10
N PHE A 10 -39.38 6.70 1.09
CA PHE A 10 -37.97 7.05 1.00
C PHE A 10 -37.31 6.39 -0.23
N SER A 11 -37.77 6.75 -1.42
CA SER A 11 -37.28 6.17 -2.69
C SER A 11 -35.77 6.25 -2.89
N ASP A 12 -35.11 7.25 -2.31
CA ASP A 12 -33.65 7.39 -2.34
C ASP A 12 -32.90 6.29 -1.56
N ASN A 13 -33.54 5.59 -0.61
CA ASN A 13 -32.89 4.52 0.16
C ASN A 13 -32.43 3.37 -0.74
N VAL A 14 -33.13 3.13 -1.86
CA VAL A 14 -32.71 2.14 -2.86
C VAL A 14 -31.34 2.50 -3.44
N ASN A 15 -31.13 3.78 -3.77
CA ASN A 15 -29.85 4.26 -4.30
C ASN A 15 -28.75 4.23 -3.24
N ARG A 16 -29.06 4.60 -2.00
CA ARG A 16 -28.11 4.53 -0.88
C ARG A 16 -27.67 3.10 -0.57
N ARG A 17 -28.61 2.15 -0.50
CA ARG A 17 -28.30 0.72 -0.32
C ARG A 17 -27.40 0.21 -1.42
N LYS A 18 -27.73 0.53 -2.68
CA LYS A 18 -26.89 0.16 -3.82
C LYS A 18 -25.48 0.75 -3.68
N ARG A 19 -25.35 2.04 -3.37
CA ARG A 19 -24.04 2.69 -3.21
C ARG A 19 -23.23 2.12 -2.05
N ALA A 20 -23.84 1.94 -0.88
CA ALA A 20 -23.19 1.32 0.27
C ALA A 20 -22.69 -0.10 -0.07
N GLY A 21 -23.51 -0.89 -0.79
CA GLY A 21 -23.13 -2.21 -1.31
C GLY A 21 -21.95 -2.14 -2.27
N GLU A 22 -21.96 -1.23 -3.25
CA GLU A 22 -20.84 -1.04 -4.18
C GLU A 22 -19.53 -0.68 -3.47
N LEU A 23 -19.59 0.24 -2.49
CA LEU A 23 -18.42 0.64 -1.71
C LEU A 23 -17.87 -0.53 -0.89
N HIS A 24 -18.75 -1.29 -0.24
CA HIS A 24 -18.40 -2.50 0.48
C HIS A 24 -17.73 -3.54 -0.42
N ASP A 25 -18.34 -3.86 -1.56
CA ASP A 25 -17.87 -4.89 -2.47
C ASP A 25 -16.50 -4.53 -3.06
N ASP A 26 -16.28 -3.24 -3.36
CA ASP A 26 -14.97 -2.76 -3.80
C ASP A 26 -13.91 -2.92 -2.69
N ILE A 27 -14.21 -2.59 -1.43
CA ILE A 27 -13.26 -2.77 -0.32
C ILE A 27 -12.92 -4.25 -0.15
N VAL A 28 -13.90 -5.14 -0.21
CA VAL A 28 -13.69 -6.59 -0.11
C VAL A 28 -12.82 -7.08 -1.27
N ALA A 29 -13.14 -6.67 -2.50
CA ALA A 29 -12.38 -7.05 -3.69
C ALA A 29 -10.93 -6.55 -3.63
N PHE A 30 -10.72 -5.28 -3.27
CA PHE A 30 -9.37 -4.71 -3.13
C PHE A 30 -8.60 -5.37 -1.98
N GLY A 31 -9.25 -5.64 -0.86
CA GLY A 31 -8.64 -6.33 0.28
C GLY A 31 -8.19 -7.75 -0.07
N ALA A 32 -9.01 -8.51 -0.81
CA ALA A 32 -8.64 -9.84 -1.30
C ALA A 32 -7.42 -9.78 -2.22
N GLU A 33 -7.36 -8.78 -3.11
CA GLU A 33 -6.20 -8.59 -4.00
C GLU A 33 -4.93 -8.19 -3.23
N VAL A 34 -5.06 -7.36 -2.19
CA VAL A 34 -3.93 -7.05 -1.28
C VAL A 34 -3.41 -8.32 -0.61
N GLN A 35 -4.29 -9.20 -0.13
CA GLN A 35 -3.88 -10.49 0.45
C GLN A 35 -3.17 -11.38 -0.57
N ARG A 36 -3.71 -11.46 -1.80
CA ARG A 36 -3.10 -12.22 -2.89
C ARG A 36 -1.68 -11.71 -3.20
N LEU A 37 -1.51 -10.40 -3.33
CA LEU A 37 -0.21 -9.78 -3.59
C LEU A 37 0.76 -9.93 -2.42
N ASN A 38 0.29 -9.93 -1.17
CA ASN A 38 1.13 -10.21 -0.01
C ASN A 38 1.65 -11.65 0.01
N ASN A 39 0.80 -12.62 -0.36
CA ASN A 39 1.24 -14.01 -0.50
C ASN A 39 2.27 -14.16 -1.63
N GLU A 40 2.03 -13.49 -2.75
CA GLU A 40 2.97 -13.43 -3.87
C GLU A 40 4.30 -12.78 -3.47
N ARG A 41 4.27 -11.67 -2.72
CA ARG A 41 5.44 -11.03 -2.12
C ARG A 41 6.26 -12.03 -1.31
N ALA A 42 5.62 -12.76 -0.40
CA ALA A 42 6.29 -13.75 0.44
C ALA A 42 6.94 -14.87 -0.38
N GLN A 43 6.30 -15.33 -1.46
CA GLN A 43 6.89 -16.32 -2.37
C GLN A 43 8.13 -15.78 -3.08
N ILE A 44 8.08 -14.54 -3.57
CA ILE A 44 9.22 -13.89 -4.23
C ILE A 44 10.37 -13.71 -3.24
N VAL A 45 10.10 -13.28 -2.00
CA VAL A 45 11.10 -13.20 -0.91
C VAL A 45 11.77 -14.55 -0.69
N ALA A 46 10.98 -15.62 -0.55
CA ALA A 46 11.50 -16.96 -0.33
C ALA A 46 12.40 -17.47 -1.47
N SER A 47 12.09 -17.11 -2.72
CA SER A 47 12.92 -17.41 -3.91
C SER A 47 14.19 -16.55 -3.98
N LEU A 48 14.06 -15.25 -3.69
CA LEU A 48 15.15 -14.28 -3.78
C LEU A 48 16.22 -14.48 -2.70
N LYS A 49 15.81 -14.78 -1.46
CA LYS A 49 16.73 -14.89 -0.32
C LYS A 49 17.94 -15.79 -0.58
N PRO A 50 17.77 -17.08 -0.94
CA PRO A 50 18.91 -17.96 -1.19
C PRO A 50 19.78 -17.50 -2.37
N LYS A 51 19.20 -16.84 -3.39
CA LYS A 51 19.95 -16.31 -4.53
C LYS A 51 20.83 -15.14 -4.12
N VAL A 52 20.31 -14.22 -3.32
CA VAL A 52 21.06 -13.08 -2.77
C VAL A 52 22.15 -13.56 -1.82
N ASP A 53 21.83 -14.50 -0.92
CA ASP A 53 22.82 -15.10 -0.01
C ASP A 53 23.96 -15.77 -0.80
N ALA A 54 23.65 -16.51 -1.87
CA ALA A 54 24.66 -17.11 -2.74
C ALA A 54 25.53 -16.08 -3.47
N LEU A 55 24.94 -14.96 -3.93
CA LEU A 55 25.70 -13.86 -4.53
C LEU A 55 26.62 -13.18 -3.51
N LEU A 56 26.14 -12.92 -2.30
CA LEU A 56 26.94 -12.34 -1.22
C LEU A 56 28.16 -13.22 -0.90
N VAL A 57 27.96 -14.53 -0.75
CA VAL A 57 29.04 -15.51 -0.55
C VAL A 57 30.02 -15.52 -1.73
N LYS A 58 29.53 -15.46 -2.98
CA LYS A 58 30.37 -15.41 -4.19
C LYS A 58 31.29 -14.16 -4.22
N HIS A 59 30.92 -13.09 -3.53
CA HIS A 59 31.69 -11.86 -3.42
C HIS A 59 32.50 -11.74 -2.11
N ASP A 60 32.69 -12.86 -1.39
CA ASP A 60 33.36 -12.93 -0.09
C ASP A 60 32.67 -12.09 1.02
N ILE A 61 31.35 -11.91 0.92
CA ILE A 61 30.51 -11.20 1.87
C ILE A 61 29.62 -12.21 2.61
N ASP A 62 30.24 -13.09 3.39
CA ASP A 62 29.53 -14.14 4.14
C ASP A 62 29.12 -13.70 5.56
N THR A 63 29.58 -12.54 6.03
CA THR A 63 29.20 -11.98 7.35
C THR A 63 28.84 -10.50 7.30
N PRO A 64 28.00 -10.01 8.23
CA PRO A 64 27.68 -8.60 8.37
C PRO A 64 28.91 -7.69 8.57
N GLU A 65 29.97 -8.18 9.20
CA GLU A 65 31.21 -7.42 9.44
C GLU A 65 32.00 -7.24 8.15
N LYS A 66 32.17 -8.30 7.35
CA LYS A 66 32.83 -8.21 6.04
C LYS A 66 32.07 -7.27 5.12
N LEU A 67 30.74 -7.34 5.16
CA LEU A 67 29.88 -6.43 4.46
C LEU A 67 30.14 -4.97 4.87
N ASN A 68 30.05 -4.66 6.15
CA ASN A 68 30.23 -3.31 6.65
C ASN A 68 31.63 -2.76 6.30
N ALA A 69 32.67 -3.59 6.40
CA ALA A 69 34.01 -3.21 6.01
C ALA A 69 34.12 -2.87 4.51
N ARG A 70 33.46 -3.64 3.63
CA ARG A 70 33.39 -3.37 2.20
C ARG A 70 32.64 -2.07 1.91
N LEU A 71 31.49 -1.85 2.54
CA LEU A 71 30.69 -0.63 2.39
C LEU A 71 31.47 0.62 2.79
N VAL A 72 32.14 0.61 3.94
CA VAL A 72 32.96 1.75 4.40
C VAL A 72 34.09 2.07 3.43
N THR A 73 34.62 1.06 2.73
CA THR A 73 35.67 1.24 1.72
C THR A 73 35.11 1.74 0.38
N ALA A 74 33.93 1.26 0.00
CA ALA A 74 33.31 1.56 -1.29
C ALA A 74 32.60 2.92 -1.32
N LEU A 75 32.08 3.39 -0.19
CA LEU A 75 31.17 4.52 -0.12
C LEU A 75 31.83 5.77 0.47
N ASN A 76 31.46 6.95 -0.02
CA ASN A 76 31.86 8.20 0.62
C ASN A 76 31.00 8.48 1.88
N SER A 77 31.39 9.47 2.67
CA SER A 77 30.72 9.80 3.94
C SER A 77 29.24 10.17 3.78
N ALA A 78 28.87 10.85 2.69
CA ALA A 78 27.49 11.22 2.42
C ALA A 78 26.62 10.02 2.01
N GLU A 79 27.18 9.07 1.26
CA GLU A 79 26.52 7.82 0.89
C GLU A 79 26.36 6.88 2.08
N MET A 80 27.39 6.79 2.93
CA MET A 80 27.33 6.01 4.16
C MET A 80 26.26 6.54 5.11
N GLN A 81 26.07 7.86 5.18
CA GLN A 81 24.96 8.45 5.94
C GLN A 81 23.61 8.02 5.38
N LYS A 82 23.40 8.10 4.05
CA LYS A 82 22.15 7.64 3.41
C LYS A 82 21.89 6.14 3.66
N TYR A 83 22.95 5.32 3.64
CA TYR A 83 22.85 3.90 3.94
C TYR A 83 22.44 3.67 5.41
N ASN A 84 23.07 4.36 6.36
CA ASN A 84 22.73 4.25 7.78
C ASN A 84 21.31 4.74 8.08
N ASP A 85 20.91 5.85 7.47
CA ASP A 85 19.55 6.39 7.57
C ASP A 85 18.54 5.37 7.03
N LEU A 86 18.82 4.73 5.88
CA LEU A 86 17.98 3.66 5.37
C LEU A 86 17.95 2.48 6.34
N LYS A 87 19.10 1.94 6.74
CA LYS A 87 19.22 0.79 7.64
C LYS A 87 18.48 1.00 8.96
N SER A 88 18.51 2.21 9.52
CA SER A 88 17.78 2.55 10.76
C SER A 88 16.26 2.58 10.60
N ARG A 89 15.77 2.76 9.37
CA ARG A 89 14.34 2.71 9.05
C ARG A 89 13.87 1.31 8.69
N LEU A 90 14.80 0.41 8.38
CA LEU A 90 14.45 -0.97 8.06
C LEU A 90 14.30 -1.78 9.34
N ASP A 91 13.22 -2.54 9.42
CA ASP A 91 13.02 -3.61 10.39
C ASP A 91 13.83 -4.83 9.96
N ALA A 92 14.88 -5.14 10.73
CA ALA A 92 15.73 -6.30 10.49
C ALA A 92 15.01 -7.65 10.68
N SER A 93 13.79 -7.66 11.22
CA SER A 93 12.95 -8.86 11.29
C SER A 93 12.15 -9.12 10.00
N ASP A 94 12.09 -8.15 9.07
CA ASP A 94 11.45 -8.34 7.78
C ASP A 94 12.44 -8.91 6.74
N ASP A 95 12.14 -10.12 6.26
CA ASP A 95 12.98 -10.83 5.29
C ASP A 95 13.16 -10.06 3.97
N PHE A 96 12.13 -9.34 3.51
CA PHE A 96 12.24 -8.53 2.30
C PHE A 96 13.22 -7.38 2.50
N GLN A 97 13.17 -6.72 3.64
CA GLN A 97 14.09 -5.62 3.96
C GLN A 97 15.53 -6.11 4.11
N THR A 98 15.71 -7.33 4.61
CA THR A 98 17.01 -8.00 4.65
C THR A 98 17.52 -8.31 3.24
N ILE A 99 16.67 -8.82 2.34
CA ILE A 99 17.00 -9.04 0.93
C ILE A 99 17.38 -7.72 0.25
N LEU A 100 16.60 -6.66 0.49
CA LEU A 100 16.87 -5.35 -0.04
C LEU A 100 18.27 -4.89 0.34
N LEU A 101 18.58 -4.87 1.64
CA LEU A 101 19.92 -4.55 2.14
C LEU A 101 20.99 -5.36 1.39
N GLY A 102 20.84 -6.68 1.32
CA GLY A 102 21.77 -7.55 0.59
C GLY A 102 21.97 -7.17 -0.88
N LEU A 103 20.93 -6.67 -1.57
CA LEU A 103 21.05 -6.18 -2.94
C LEU A 103 21.75 -4.82 -3.03
N ILE A 104 21.47 -3.91 -2.08
CA ILE A 104 22.21 -2.63 -1.95
C ILE A 104 23.70 -2.92 -1.79
N ASP A 105 23.98 -3.89 -0.93
CA ASP A 105 25.30 -4.30 -0.52
C ASP A 105 26.08 -4.89 -1.70
N ILE A 106 25.48 -5.82 -2.46
CA ILE A 106 26.07 -6.34 -3.70
C ILE A 106 26.32 -5.19 -4.69
N GLY A 107 25.32 -4.32 -4.89
CA GLY A 107 25.44 -3.15 -5.77
C GLY A 107 26.62 -2.27 -5.39
N ALA A 108 26.71 -1.86 -4.12
CA ALA A 108 27.77 -1.02 -3.60
C ALA A 108 29.16 -1.68 -3.72
N VAL A 109 29.28 -2.99 -3.49
CA VAL A 109 30.56 -3.70 -3.65
C VAL A 109 30.98 -3.81 -5.11
N VAL A 110 30.04 -4.10 -6.01
CA VAL A 110 30.34 -4.34 -7.43
C VAL A 110 30.56 -3.04 -8.19
N THR A 111 29.76 -2.00 -7.92
CA THR A 111 29.80 -0.74 -8.68
C THR A 111 30.46 0.42 -7.95
N GLY A 112 30.67 0.31 -6.63
CA GLY A 112 31.13 1.43 -5.81
C GLY A 112 30.06 2.49 -5.54
N VAL A 113 28.78 2.23 -5.85
CA VAL A 113 27.68 3.19 -5.69
C VAL A 113 26.57 2.59 -4.81
N VAL A 114 26.14 3.30 -3.76
CA VAL A 114 24.87 2.97 -3.08
C VAL A 114 23.72 3.36 -3.98
N ILE A 115 23.12 2.36 -4.61
CA ILE A 115 22.07 2.62 -5.57
C ILE A 115 20.70 2.91 -4.89
N VAL A 116 20.50 2.68 -3.58
CA VAL A 116 19.19 2.18 -3.11
C VAL A 116 18.60 2.92 -1.88
N GLY A 117 18.81 4.24 -1.71
CA GLY A 117 18.40 4.93 -0.47
C GLY A 117 16.91 5.30 -0.30
N LEU A 118 16.27 5.85 -1.33
CA LEU A 118 15.02 6.62 -1.13
C LEU A 118 13.73 5.92 -1.56
N ALA A 119 13.79 4.93 -2.46
CA ALA A 119 12.59 4.20 -2.89
C ALA A 119 12.07 3.26 -1.78
N PHE A 120 12.97 2.66 -1.02
CA PHE A 120 12.67 1.56 -0.06
C PHE A 120 12.11 2.03 1.25
N ALA A 121 12.50 3.24 1.65
CA ALA A 121 11.91 4.01 2.72
C ALA A 121 10.37 4.07 2.68
N GLY A 122 9.77 4.13 1.47
CA GLY A 122 8.31 4.11 1.29
C GLY A 122 7.71 2.71 1.36
N VAL A 123 8.46 1.67 0.98
CA VAL A 123 8.00 0.28 0.96
C VAL A 123 7.90 -0.31 2.36
N VAL A 124 8.82 0.05 3.27
CA VAL A 124 8.81 -0.43 4.66
C VAL A 124 7.58 0.01 5.43
N THR A 125 7.16 1.25 5.24
CA THR A 125 5.98 1.77 5.93
C THR A 125 4.67 1.19 5.38
N ALA A 126 4.68 0.63 4.17
CA ALA A 126 3.55 -0.11 3.62
C ALA A 126 3.26 -1.41 4.41
N GLY A 127 4.29 -2.04 5.02
CA GLY A 127 4.15 -3.24 5.85
C GLY A 127 3.09 -3.13 6.95
N ALA A 128 3.13 -2.03 7.71
CA ALA A 128 2.15 -1.73 8.75
C ALA A 128 0.76 -1.41 8.18
N ALA A 129 0.71 -0.70 7.05
CA ALA A 129 -0.55 -0.40 6.37
C ALA A 129 -1.24 -1.69 5.86
N PHE A 130 -0.49 -2.70 5.43
CA PHE A 130 -1.06 -3.99 5.01
C PHE A 130 -1.70 -4.78 6.15
N ALA A 131 -1.14 -4.71 7.35
CA ALA A 131 -1.75 -5.36 8.53
C ALA A 131 -3.10 -4.72 8.88
N ALA A 132 -3.20 -3.39 8.79
CA ALA A 132 -4.43 -2.64 9.03
C ALA A 132 -5.56 -2.99 8.03
N VAL A 133 -5.24 -3.27 6.77
CA VAL A 133 -6.25 -3.73 5.79
C VAL A 133 -6.92 -5.05 6.20
N GLY A 134 -6.19 -5.93 6.91
CA GLY A 134 -6.76 -7.16 7.47
C GLY A 134 -7.85 -6.89 8.51
N GLU A 135 -7.69 -5.85 9.33
CA GLU A 135 -8.69 -5.43 10.32
C GLU A 135 -9.90 -4.76 9.67
N VAL A 136 -9.69 -3.99 8.59
CA VAL A 136 -10.78 -3.33 7.85
C VAL A 136 -11.79 -4.35 7.33
N LEU A 137 -11.35 -5.53 6.84
CA LEU A 137 -12.26 -6.58 6.35
C LEU A 137 -13.16 -7.15 7.46
N LEU A 138 -12.72 -7.16 8.72
CA LEU A 138 -13.52 -7.64 9.85
C LEU A 138 -14.64 -6.66 10.24
N VAL A 139 -14.36 -5.35 10.15
CA VAL A 139 -15.33 -4.29 10.52
C VAL A 139 -16.49 -4.22 9.50
N LEU A 140 -16.26 -4.57 8.24
CA LEU A 140 -17.28 -4.53 7.18
C LEU A 140 -18.46 -5.48 7.41
N GLY A 141 -18.23 -6.59 8.11
CA GLY A 141 -19.29 -7.56 8.43
C GLY A 141 -20.44 -6.97 9.27
N ALA A 142 -20.14 -5.95 10.08
CA ALA A 142 -21.15 -5.29 10.92
C ALA A 142 -22.09 -4.37 10.12
N ILE A 143 -21.59 -3.73 9.05
CA ILE A 143 -22.37 -2.76 8.26
C ILE A 143 -23.46 -3.45 7.43
N VAL A 144 -23.15 -4.64 6.87
CA VAL A 144 -24.13 -5.43 6.10
C VAL A 144 -25.28 -5.94 6.98
N ALA A 145 -25.01 -6.22 8.26
CA ALA A 145 -26.03 -6.69 9.20
C ALA A 145 -27.06 -5.59 9.56
N ILE A 146 -26.63 -4.32 9.60
CA ILE A 146 -27.49 -3.18 9.98
C ILE A 146 -28.56 -2.88 8.92
N VAL A 147 -28.25 -3.06 7.62
CA VAL A 147 -29.17 -2.73 6.50
C VAL A 147 -30.40 -3.64 6.45
N GLY A 148 -30.40 -4.80 7.14
CA GLY A 148 -31.52 -5.74 7.12
C GLY A 148 -32.61 -5.52 8.17
N VAL A 149 -32.39 -4.67 9.18
CA VAL A 149 -33.20 -4.66 10.42
C VAL A 149 -34.07 -3.40 10.58
N PHE A 150 -33.72 -2.28 9.93
CA PHE A 150 -34.40 -1.00 10.14
C PHE A 150 -35.32 -0.64 8.96
N GLU A 151 -36.48 -0.05 9.25
CA GLU A 151 -37.41 0.47 8.23
C GLU A 151 -37.48 2.01 8.27
N GLY A 152 -37.37 2.67 7.12
CA GLY A 152 -37.74 4.08 6.94
C GLY A 152 -36.64 5.10 7.20
N ALA A 153 -36.90 6.06 8.09
CA ALA A 153 -36.00 7.22 8.31
C ALA A 153 -34.70 6.83 9.02
N GLU A 154 -34.74 5.87 9.95
CA GLU A 154 -33.56 5.35 10.65
C GLU A 154 -32.62 4.63 9.67
N GLU A 155 -33.17 3.83 8.76
CA GLU A 155 -32.42 3.18 7.67
C GLU A 155 -31.66 4.21 6.82
N ARG A 156 -32.29 5.35 6.51
CA ARG A 156 -31.67 6.40 5.70
C ARG A 156 -30.42 6.97 6.36
N ASP A 157 -30.48 7.25 7.67
CA ASP A 157 -29.37 7.85 8.40
C ASP A 157 -28.23 6.84 8.62
N GLU A 158 -28.56 5.58 8.89
CA GLU A 158 -27.57 4.50 8.95
C GLU A 158 -26.89 4.26 7.59
N LEU A 159 -27.64 4.31 6.48
CA LEU A 159 -27.06 4.18 5.14
C LEU A 159 -26.14 5.35 4.78
N ARG A 160 -26.51 6.58 5.17
CA ARG A 160 -25.65 7.76 5.01
C ARG A 160 -24.35 7.63 5.79
N LYS A 161 -24.47 7.21 7.05
CA LYS A 161 -23.32 6.95 7.89
C LYS A 161 -22.44 5.87 7.28
N ALA A 162 -23.03 4.76 6.81
CA ALA A 162 -22.30 3.70 6.13
C ALA A 162 -21.57 4.20 4.89
N ILE A 163 -22.19 5.00 4.02
CA ILE A 163 -21.52 5.59 2.84
C ILE A 163 -20.37 6.49 3.29
N SER A 164 -20.62 7.39 4.25
CA SER A 164 -19.60 8.29 4.81
C SER A 164 -18.42 7.54 5.41
N ASP A 165 -18.69 6.40 6.05
CA ASP A 165 -17.67 5.55 6.66
C ASP A 165 -16.93 4.74 5.61
N LEU A 166 -17.61 4.06 4.68
CA LEU A 166 -17.01 3.15 3.71
C LEU A 166 -16.17 3.89 2.66
N PHE A 167 -16.59 5.08 2.25
CA PHE A 167 -15.94 5.82 1.18
C PHE A 167 -14.44 6.10 1.43
N PRO A 168 -13.99 6.66 2.57
CA PRO A 168 -12.57 6.85 2.84
C PRO A 168 -11.81 5.52 2.99
N LYS A 169 -12.41 4.46 3.56
CA LYS A 169 -11.75 3.14 3.63
C LYS A 169 -11.51 2.56 2.24
N ARG A 170 -12.44 2.72 1.30
CA ARG A 170 -12.25 2.32 -0.11
C ARG A 170 -11.04 3.03 -0.74
N GLN A 171 -10.86 4.32 -0.46
CA GLN A 171 -9.69 5.08 -0.92
C GLN A 171 -8.39 4.53 -0.33
N GLU A 172 -8.37 4.29 0.99
CA GLU A 172 -7.21 3.75 1.69
C GLU A 172 -6.80 2.37 1.14
N VAL A 173 -7.73 1.42 1.07
CA VAL A 173 -7.42 0.07 0.58
C VAL A 173 -6.98 0.10 -0.89
N ARG A 174 -7.56 0.97 -1.73
CA ARG A 174 -7.15 1.12 -3.13
C ARG A 174 -5.75 1.71 -3.28
N LEU A 175 -5.38 2.66 -2.43
CA LEU A 175 -4.04 3.26 -2.39
C LEU A 175 -3.00 2.19 -2.02
N VAL A 176 -3.28 1.46 -0.94
CA VAL A 176 -2.45 0.35 -0.45
C VAL A 176 -2.27 -0.73 -1.53
N LEU A 177 -3.35 -1.09 -2.24
CA LEU A 177 -3.29 -2.02 -3.37
C LEU A 177 -2.36 -1.54 -4.49
N GLY A 178 -2.44 -0.26 -4.87
CA GLY A 178 -1.59 0.31 -5.91
C GLY A 178 -0.10 0.31 -5.53
N GLN A 179 0.19 0.70 -4.29
CA GLN A 179 1.54 0.66 -3.72
C GLN A 179 2.10 -0.76 -3.68
N LEU A 180 1.34 -1.74 -3.20
CA LEU A 180 1.78 -3.15 -3.15
C LEU A 180 2.02 -3.75 -4.52
N THR A 181 1.14 -3.45 -5.48
CA THR A 181 1.30 -3.91 -6.86
C THR A 181 2.64 -3.44 -7.43
N THR A 182 2.99 -2.17 -7.18
CA THR A 182 4.26 -1.58 -7.61
C THR A 182 5.45 -2.32 -6.97
N VAL A 183 5.38 -2.60 -5.66
CA VAL A 183 6.41 -3.34 -4.93
C VAL A 183 6.60 -4.74 -5.50
N VAL A 184 5.51 -5.51 -5.66
CA VAL A 184 5.57 -6.88 -6.19
C VAL A 184 6.13 -6.92 -7.60
N ASN A 185 5.71 -6.02 -8.49
CA ASN A 185 6.25 -5.93 -9.85
C ASN A 185 7.74 -5.64 -9.87
N TRP A 186 8.19 -4.76 -8.98
CA TRP A 186 9.60 -4.46 -8.84
C TRP A 186 10.39 -5.64 -8.26
N MET A 187 9.85 -6.37 -7.28
CA MET A 187 10.48 -7.58 -6.75
C MET A 187 10.68 -8.67 -7.80
N LYS A 188 9.71 -8.87 -8.70
CA LYS A 188 9.88 -9.76 -9.86
C LYS A 188 11.00 -9.29 -10.78
N THR A 189 11.13 -7.97 -10.93
CA THR A 189 12.20 -7.38 -11.74
C THR A 189 13.57 -7.61 -11.09
N ILE A 190 13.69 -7.48 -9.76
CA ILE A 190 14.90 -7.88 -9.02
C ILE A 190 15.21 -9.34 -9.27
N GLU A 191 14.23 -10.23 -9.18
CA GLU A 191 14.46 -11.67 -9.32
C GLU A 191 15.11 -12.01 -10.67
N ILE A 192 14.56 -11.47 -11.75
CA ILE A 192 15.14 -11.58 -13.10
C ILE A 192 16.57 -11.01 -13.12
N TRP A 193 16.81 -9.91 -12.42
CA TRP A 193 18.13 -9.28 -12.37
C TRP A 193 19.16 -10.09 -11.59
N VAL A 194 18.80 -10.60 -10.42
CA VAL A 194 19.64 -11.48 -9.59
C VAL A 194 20.04 -12.73 -10.40
N ASP A 195 19.10 -13.29 -11.15
CA ASP A 195 19.37 -14.41 -12.05
C ASP A 195 20.37 -14.02 -13.16
N LYS A 196 20.27 -12.81 -13.72
CA LYS A 196 21.22 -12.31 -14.74
C LYS A 196 22.60 -11.96 -14.19
N LEU A 197 22.68 -11.34 -13.01
CA LEU A 197 23.95 -11.01 -12.34
C LEU A 197 24.79 -12.26 -12.07
N SER A 198 24.15 -13.40 -11.84
CA SER A 198 24.85 -14.67 -11.71
C SER A 198 25.67 -15.03 -12.97
N SER A 199 25.28 -14.48 -14.13
CA SER A 199 25.77 -14.81 -15.47
C SER A 199 26.58 -13.71 -16.17
N ASP A 200 26.30 -12.42 -15.92
CA ASP A 200 27.00 -11.28 -16.57
C ASP A 200 26.99 -10.02 -15.68
N SER A 201 28.17 -9.43 -15.42
CA SER A 201 28.37 -8.29 -14.52
C SER A 201 28.07 -6.93 -15.15
N GLY A 202 27.82 -6.83 -16.46
CA GLY A 202 27.67 -5.56 -17.18
C GLY A 202 26.32 -4.84 -17.07
N THR A 203 25.33 -5.37 -16.33
CA THR A 203 23.91 -4.96 -16.48
C THR A 203 23.32 -4.15 -15.31
N VAL A 204 24.14 -3.57 -14.43
CA VAL A 204 23.67 -2.98 -13.16
C VAL A 204 22.99 -1.60 -13.34
N ASP A 205 23.34 -0.83 -14.37
CA ASP A 205 22.93 0.58 -14.50
C ASP A 205 21.47 0.81 -14.92
N ILE A 206 20.75 -0.19 -15.42
CA ILE A 206 19.45 0.01 -16.09
C ILE A 206 18.26 0.03 -15.12
N LEU A 207 18.40 -0.50 -13.91
CA LEU A 207 17.22 -0.97 -13.17
C LEU A 207 16.74 -0.12 -11.99
N THR A 208 17.53 0.83 -11.49
CA THR A 208 17.51 0.99 -10.02
C THR A 208 17.40 2.38 -9.41
N GLN A 209 17.10 3.46 -10.15
CA GLN A 209 16.88 4.75 -9.45
C GLN A 209 15.61 5.51 -9.77
N LYS A 210 15.21 5.62 -11.04
CA LYS A 210 14.06 6.45 -11.37
C LYS A 210 12.72 5.72 -11.26
N THR A 211 12.63 4.50 -11.76
CA THR A 211 11.32 3.85 -11.97
C THR A 211 10.57 3.50 -10.70
N LEU A 212 11.19 2.82 -9.71
CA LEU A 212 10.44 2.36 -8.54
C LEU A 212 9.91 3.51 -7.68
N LYS A 213 10.78 4.46 -7.30
CA LYS A 213 10.35 5.55 -6.42
C LYS A 213 9.30 6.41 -7.11
N GLU A 214 9.53 6.77 -8.38
CA GLU A 214 8.58 7.56 -9.15
C GLU A 214 7.24 6.82 -9.29
N GLU A 215 7.26 5.51 -9.58
CA GLU A 215 6.04 4.70 -9.69
C GLU A 215 5.33 4.53 -8.33
N TYR A 216 6.07 4.29 -7.26
CA TYR A 216 5.51 4.16 -5.91
C TYR A 216 4.92 5.49 -5.42
N ASP A 217 5.68 6.57 -5.51
CA ASP A 217 5.24 7.91 -5.09
C ASP A 217 4.13 8.45 -6.00
N SER A 218 4.02 7.95 -7.23
CA SER A 218 2.89 8.27 -8.12
C SER A 218 1.56 7.71 -7.61
N TRP A 219 1.57 6.78 -6.66
CA TRP A 219 0.37 6.39 -5.92
C TRP A 219 0.10 7.38 -4.79
N THR A 220 -0.64 8.43 -5.13
CA THR A 220 -1.12 9.45 -4.18
C THR A 220 -2.60 9.25 -3.86
N VAL A 221 -3.07 9.90 -2.79
CA VAL A 221 -4.51 9.96 -2.47
C VAL A 221 -5.29 10.56 -3.64
N GLU A 222 -4.76 11.60 -4.28
CA GLU A 222 -5.43 12.28 -5.39
C GLU A 222 -5.56 11.40 -6.62
N ARG A 223 -4.48 10.72 -7.02
CA ARG A 223 -4.56 9.74 -8.11
C ARG A 223 -5.55 8.61 -7.78
N THR A 224 -5.56 8.16 -6.52
CA THR A 224 -6.49 7.13 -6.07
C THR A 224 -7.94 7.59 -6.19
N ARG A 225 -8.24 8.84 -5.82
CA ARG A 225 -9.56 9.45 -6.02
C ARG A 225 -9.95 9.50 -7.49
N GLN A 226 -9.05 9.92 -8.37
CA GLN A 226 -9.30 9.96 -9.81
C GLN A 226 -9.66 8.59 -10.37
N ILE A 227 -8.87 7.55 -10.03
CA ILE A 227 -9.14 6.17 -10.45
C ILE A 227 -10.50 5.68 -9.94
N LEU A 228 -10.85 5.98 -8.68
CA LEU A 228 -12.13 5.56 -8.10
C LEU A 228 -13.32 6.34 -8.69
N ALA A 229 -13.14 7.63 -8.99
CA ALA A 229 -14.15 8.44 -9.67
C ALA A 229 -14.42 7.93 -11.09
N GLU A 230 -13.38 7.58 -11.86
CA GLU A 230 -13.52 6.96 -13.18
C GLU A 230 -14.25 5.62 -13.08
N LEU A 231 -13.92 4.80 -12.07
CA LEU A 231 -14.60 3.54 -11.82
C LEU A 231 -16.09 3.74 -11.54
N ASP A 232 -16.43 4.68 -10.65
CA ASP A 232 -17.82 5.00 -10.31
C ASP A 232 -18.60 5.58 -11.49
N GLN A 233 -17.98 6.46 -12.27
CA GLN A 233 -18.57 7.01 -13.49
C GLN A 233 -18.84 5.91 -14.53
N SER A 234 -17.90 4.98 -14.71
CA SER A 234 -18.05 3.88 -15.68
C SER A 234 -19.18 2.91 -15.33
N ARG A 235 -19.49 2.77 -14.04
CA ARG A 235 -20.58 1.92 -13.52
C ARG A 235 -21.93 2.64 -13.45
N GLY A 236 -21.96 3.97 -13.63
CA GLY A 236 -23.14 4.78 -13.35
C GLY A 236 -23.55 4.72 -11.88
N SER A 237 -22.57 4.71 -10.99
CA SER A 237 -22.78 4.69 -9.53
C SER A 237 -23.48 5.95 -9.05
N TRP A 238 -24.29 5.81 -8.01
CA TRP A 238 -24.93 6.95 -7.35
C TRP A 238 -23.96 7.55 -6.31
N MET A 239 -23.52 8.79 -6.52
CA MET A 239 -22.43 9.41 -5.72
C MET A 239 -22.86 10.67 -4.95
N ASN A 240 -24.16 11.01 -4.93
CA ASN A 240 -24.64 12.30 -4.40
C ASN A 240 -24.33 12.53 -2.91
N GLU A 241 -24.08 11.47 -2.14
CA GLU A 241 -23.77 11.54 -0.71
C GLU A 241 -22.36 11.05 -0.38
N ASP A 242 -21.49 10.88 -1.39
CA ASP A 242 -20.10 10.55 -1.16
C ASP A 242 -19.37 11.76 -0.52
N PRO A 243 -18.57 11.55 0.55
CA PRO A 243 -17.76 12.62 1.13
C PRO A 243 -16.82 13.27 0.11
N GLY A 244 -16.83 14.61 0.03
CA GLY A 244 -15.92 15.36 -0.84
C GLY A 244 -16.35 15.43 -2.31
N HIS A 245 -17.61 15.09 -2.63
CA HIS A 245 -18.17 15.25 -3.98
C HIS A 245 -18.53 16.70 -4.35
N GLU A 246 -18.34 17.64 -3.43
CA GLU A 246 -18.10 19.03 -3.82
C GLU A 246 -16.76 19.07 -4.55
N ILE A 247 -16.81 18.89 -5.87
CA ILE A 247 -15.70 19.20 -6.76
C ILE A 247 -15.41 20.70 -6.53
N GLN A 248 -14.51 21.02 -5.60
CA GLN A 248 -13.87 22.33 -5.62
C GLN A 248 -12.93 22.30 -6.83
N PRO A 249 -13.19 23.13 -7.85
CA PRO A 249 -12.20 23.33 -8.90
C PRO A 249 -11.04 24.06 -8.22
N ASP A 250 -9.89 23.38 -8.10
CA ASP A 250 -8.61 23.85 -7.50
C ASP A 250 -8.30 23.44 -6.04
N LEU A 251 -8.12 22.13 -5.80
CA LEU A 251 -7.48 21.61 -4.58
C LEU A 251 -6.05 21.09 -4.79
N GLY A 252 -5.42 21.42 -5.95
CA GLY A 252 -4.06 20.98 -6.29
C GLY A 252 -2.97 21.50 -5.35
N THR A 253 -3.29 22.43 -4.46
CA THR A 253 -2.29 23.21 -3.71
C THR A 253 -2.23 22.90 -2.20
N VAL A 254 -3.26 22.29 -1.59
CA VAL A 254 -3.35 22.23 -0.11
C VAL A 254 -2.93 20.89 0.51
N LEU A 255 -2.99 19.76 -0.22
CA LEU A 255 -2.79 18.43 0.39
C LEU A 255 -1.38 17.83 0.24
N ASN A 256 -0.43 18.53 -0.39
CA ASN A 256 0.98 18.11 -0.47
C ASN A 256 1.76 18.25 0.85
N THR A 257 1.13 18.71 1.94
CA THR A 257 1.77 18.93 3.23
C THR A 257 1.34 17.97 4.34
N VAL A 258 0.33 17.12 4.09
CA VAL A 258 -0.11 16.13 5.08
C VAL A 258 0.58 14.80 4.79
N ASN A 259 1.59 14.50 5.60
CA ASN A 259 2.21 13.18 5.65
C ASN A 259 1.14 12.12 5.98
N PRO A 260 0.84 11.15 5.09
CA PRO A 260 -0.19 10.13 5.33
C PRO A 260 0.10 9.26 6.57
N PHE A 261 1.35 9.25 7.07
CA PHE A 261 1.71 8.53 8.30
C PHE A 261 1.14 9.14 9.59
N ARG A 262 0.82 10.44 9.60
CA ARG A 262 0.23 11.09 10.79
C ARG A 262 -1.26 10.77 10.95
N ALA A 263 -1.97 10.62 9.83
CA ALA A 263 -3.37 10.23 9.84
C ALA A 263 -3.58 8.81 10.40
N LEU A 264 -2.63 7.89 10.19
CA LEU A 264 -2.66 6.53 10.73
C LEU A 264 -2.33 6.47 12.24
N GLU A 265 -1.50 7.38 12.75
CA GLU A 265 -1.28 7.53 14.20
C GLU A 265 -2.51 8.14 14.92
N ASP A 266 -3.18 9.07 14.26
CA ASP A 266 -4.43 9.69 14.76
C ASP A 266 -5.66 8.76 14.59
N LEU A 267 -5.59 7.78 13.69
CA LEU A 267 -6.57 6.70 13.50
C LEU A 267 -6.39 5.51 14.44
N LYS A 268 -5.53 5.62 15.47
CA LYS A 268 -5.61 4.70 16.62
C LYS A 268 -7.04 4.72 17.14
N LEU A 269 -7.76 3.65 16.81
CA LEU A 269 -9.12 3.21 17.12
C LEU A 269 -9.47 3.16 18.62
N GLY A 270 -8.88 4.04 19.44
CA GLY A 270 -9.07 4.10 20.89
C GLY A 270 -10.34 4.80 21.35
N SER A 271 -11.27 5.18 20.46
CA SER A 271 -12.53 5.82 20.86
C SER A 271 -13.80 5.22 20.26
N PHE A 272 -13.69 4.39 19.21
CA PHE A 272 -14.85 3.74 18.62
C PHE A 272 -15.17 2.39 19.29
N LEU A 273 -14.14 1.63 19.69
CA LEU A 273 -14.31 0.32 20.35
C LEU A 273 -14.75 0.44 21.82
N ASP A 274 -14.41 1.53 22.51
CA ASP A 274 -14.83 1.79 23.89
C ASP A 274 -16.31 2.20 24.02
N SER A 275 -17.02 2.36 22.90
CA SER A 275 -18.45 2.69 22.86
C SER A 275 -19.37 1.49 22.53
N LEU A 276 -18.78 0.32 22.25
CA LEU A 276 -19.50 -0.88 21.82
C LEU A 276 -19.39 -2.08 22.79
N PHE A 277 -18.80 -1.88 23.98
CA PHE A 277 -18.81 -2.81 25.11
C PHE A 277 -18.92 -2.05 26.44
#